data_AF-Q21LQ7-F1
#
_entry.id   AF-Q21LQ7-F1
#
_cell.length_a   1.000
_cell.length_b   1.000
_cell.length_c   1.000
_cell.angle_alpha   90.00
_cell.angle_beta   90.00
_cell.angle_gamma   90.00
#
_symmetry.space_group_name_H-M   'P 1'
#
loop_
_entity.id
_entity.type
_entity.pdbx_description
1 polymer ?
#
loop_
_entity_poly.entity_id
_entity_poly.type
_entity_poly.pdbx_seq_one_letter_code
_entity_poly.pdbx_strand_id
1 'polypeptide(L)'
;MNIFFKDKSFTRSLRAAFIFFAVGLVGCASNPQQQKELTDTTVENIDPLEGFNRKMFAFNDTVDTWFLKPVAKGYRWVAPAPVEVGVSNFFDNLGEVSNIVNDALQWKWKQASNDTGRLLLNTTVGLLGTIDVARHVGLEKSDGEDFGQTLGVWGVDAGPYLVLPLMGPATLRDGLARPVDYYTDPINYIDDDAHRYGLTALELVQLRAKLLDVEELAGGGGDKYIFMRDAYLQRREHLVNDGAVEDDFGGDFGGDGY
;
A
#
# COMPACT_ATOMS: atom_id res chain seq x y z
N MET A 1 -23.18 -15.30 30.84
CA MET A 1 -22.01 -15.75 31.63
C MET A 1 -20.85 -14.87 31.20
N ASN A 2 -20.65 -13.78 31.94
CA ASN A 2 -19.70 -12.71 31.64
C ASN A 2 -18.33 -13.07 32.20
N ILE A 3 -17.32 -13.28 31.35
CA ILE A 3 -15.92 -13.10 31.73
C ILE A 3 -15.15 -12.61 30.49
N PHE A 4 -15.08 -11.29 30.29
CA PHE A 4 -13.96 -10.69 29.58
C PHE A 4 -13.48 -9.49 30.39
N PHE A 5 -12.20 -9.56 30.75
CA PHE A 5 -11.48 -8.64 31.59
C PHE A 5 -11.54 -7.22 31.01
N LYS A 6 -12.22 -6.34 31.73
CA LYS A 6 -12.08 -4.90 31.62
C LYS A 6 -10.91 -4.50 32.50
N ASP A 7 -9.71 -4.41 31.96
CA ASP A 7 -8.56 -3.89 32.71
C ASP A 7 -7.93 -2.70 31.98
N LYS A 8 -8.17 -1.51 32.52
CA LYS A 8 -7.64 -0.21 32.08
C LYS A 8 -6.23 0.06 32.67
N SER A 9 -5.41 -0.96 32.86
CA SER A 9 -4.07 -0.83 33.46
C SER A 9 -2.92 -0.97 32.43
N PHE A 10 -3.21 -1.36 31.20
CA PHE A 10 -2.19 -1.62 30.15
C PHE A 10 -1.52 -0.35 29.60
N THR A 11 -2.08 0.83 29.83
CA THR A 11 -1.62 2.11 29.26
C THR A 11 -0.64 2.91 30.13
N ARG A 12 -0.06 2.31 31.18
CA ARG A 12 0.93 3.00 32.05
C ARG A 12 2.33 2.41 32.10
N SER A 13 2.60 1.31 31.40
CA SER A 13 3.92 0.65 31.44
C SER A 13 4.76 0.82 30.16
N LEU A 14 4.28 1.55 29.16
CA LEU A 14 4.97 1.77 27.88
C LEU A 14 5.94 2.98 27.84
N ARG A 15 6.26 3.57 29.00
CA ARG A 15 7.18 4.72 29.11
C ARG A 15 8.59 4.36 29.62
N ALA A 16 8.95 3.08 29.69
CA ALA A 16 10.24 2.63 30.25
C ALA A 16 10.97 1.56 29.43
N ALA A 17 10.73 1.48 28.11
CA ALA A 17 11.36 0.49 27.24
C ALA A 17 12.04 1.09 25.98
N PHE A 18 12.37 2.40 26.00
CA PHE A 18 13.02 3.09 24.88
C PHE A 18 14.44 3.61 25.18
N ILE A 19 15.04 3.21 26.31
CA ILE A 19 16.41 3.57 26.67
C ILE A 19 17.08 2.31 27.21
N PHE A 20 17.52 1.39 26.34
CA PHE A 20 18.60 0.40 26.60
C PHE A 20 18.85 -0.49 25.35
N PHE A 21 19.11 0.12 24.20
CA PHE A 21 19.77 -0.59 23.09
C PHE A 21 20.80 0.32 22.42
N ALA A 22 21.70 0.85 23.25
CA ALA A 22 22.82 1.68 22.80
C ALA A 22 24.08 1.30 23.57
N VAL A 23 24.48 0.03 23.54
CA VAL A 23 25.89 -0.41 23.70
C VAL A 23 25.99 -1.81 23.09
N GLY A 24 26.77 -1.94 22.03
CA GLY A 24 27.24 -3.23 21.53
C GLY A 24 27.25 -3.27 20.02
N LEU A 25 28.35 -2.80 19.42
CA LEU A 25 29.01 -3.38 18.23
C LEU A 25 30.21 -2.48 17.86
N VAL A 26 31.28 -2.59 18.65
CA VAL A 26 32.63 -2.29 18.16
C VAL A 26 33.21 -3.62 17.71
N GLY A 27 33.51 -3.75 16.42
CA GLY A 27 34.35 -4.82 15.90
C GLY A 27 33.82 -5.53 14.66
N CYS A 28 34.12 -4.94 13.49
CA CYS A 28 34.82 -5.61 12.39
C CYS A 28 35.19 -4.54 11.35
N ALA A 29 36.42 -4.04 11.42
CA ALA A 29 36.98 -3.22 10.35
C ALA A 29 37.25 -4.13 9.15
N SER A 30 36.39 -4.04 8.14
CA SER A 30 36.62 -4.61 6.82
C SER A 30 36.92 -3.47 5.84
N ASN A 31 37.82 -3.76 4.89
CA ASN A 31 38.46 -2.77 4.03
C ASN A 31 37.44 -2.20 3.02
N PRO A 32 37.12 -0.89 3.04
CA PRO A 32 36.02 -0.32 2.25
C PRO A 32 36.23 -0.40 0.73
N GLN A 33 37.47 -0.64 0.28
CA GLN A 33 37.82 -0.73 -1.15
C GLN A 33 37.48 -2.10 -1.75
N GLN A 34 37.48 -3.18 -0.97
CA GLN A 34 37.13 -4.53 -1.48
C GLN A 34 35.63 -4.79 -1.52
N GLN A 35 34.85 -4.06 -0.72
CA GLN A 35 33.39 -4.22 -0.68
C GLN A 35 32.71 -3.58 -1.89
N LYS A 36 33.28 -2.50 -2.44
CA LYS A 36 32.70 -1.78 -3.58
C LYS A 36 32.81 -2.53 -4.91
N GLU A 37 33.85 -3.36 -5.06
CA GLU A 37 34.11 -4.13 -6.29
C GLU A 37 33.40 -5.50 -6.30
N LEU A 38 32.97 -6.01 -5.14
CA LEU A 38 32.22 -7.28 -5.02
C LEU A 38 30.69 -7.09 -5.06
N THR A 39 30.19 -5.88 -4.80
CA THR A 39 28.75 -5.57 -4.86
C THR A 39 28.26 -5.21 -6.25
N ASP A 40 29.17 -4.88 -7.18
CA ASP A 40 28.82 -4.43 -8.54
C ASP A 40 28.51 -5.58 -9.51
N THR A 41 28.63 -6.84 -9.05
CA THR A 41 28.30 -8.04 -9.85
C THR A 41 27.39 -9.03 -9.15
N THR A 42 26.92 -8.73 -7.93
CA THR A 42 25.74 -9.41 -7.42
C THR A 42 24.56 -8.86 -8.19
N VAL A 43 23.99 -9.63 -9.11
CA VAL A 43 22.58 -9.44 -9.47
C VAL A 43 21.85 -9.36 -8.14
N GLU A 44 21.43 -8.15 -7.76
CA GLU A 44 20.68 -7.97 -6.53
C GLU A 44 19.50 -8.92 -6.67
N ASN A 45 19.46 -9.94 -5.80
CA ASN A 45 18.36 -10.87 -5.86
C ASN A 45 17.14 -10.09 -5.39
N ILE A 46 16.40 -9.54 -6.37
CA ILE A 46 15.19 -8.74 -6.18
C ILE A 46 14.18 -9.47 -5.27
N ASP A 47 14.27 -10.80 -5.21
CA ASP A 47 13.38 -11.65 -4.44
C ASP A 47 14.13 -12.78 -3.71
N PRO A 48 14.78 -12.49 -2.56
CA PRO A 48 15.48 -13.49 -1.77
C PRO A 48 14.55 -14.59 -1.21
N LEU A 49 13.24 -14.35 -1.19
CA LEU A 49 12.22 -15.19 -0.58
C LEU A 49 11.27 -15.80 -1.63
N GLU A 50 11.71 -15.92 -2.88
CA GLU A 50 10.90 -16.40 -4.01
C GLU A 50 10.16 -17.71 -3.72
N GLY A 51 10.83 -18.67 -3.09
CA GLY A 51 10.23 -19.96 -2.75
C GLY A 51 9.04 -19.85 -1.77
N PHE A 52 9.08 -18.89 -0.83
CA PHE A 52 7.96 -18.59 0.05
C PHE A 52 6.89 -17.78 -0.70
N ASN A 53 7.34 -16.75 -1.42
CA ASN A 53 6.47 -15.81 -2.13
C ASN A 53 5.61 -16.50 -3.20
N ARG A 54 6.19 -17.43 -3.97
CA ARG A 54 5.44 -18.24 -4.94
C ARG A 54 4.38 -19.12 -4.30
N LYS A 55 4.66 -19.69 -3.12
CA LYS A 55 3.67 -20.51 -2.38
C LYS A 55 2.51 -19.65 -1.87
N MET A 56 2.82 -18.48 -1.29
CA MET A 56 1.79 -17.55 -0.83
C MET A 56 1.01 -16.95 -1.99
N PHE A 57 1.68 -16.69 -3.12
CA PHE A 57 1.03 -16.26 -4.35
C PHE A 57 0.05 -17.32 -4.85
N ALA A 58 0.46 -18.59 -4.94
CA ALA A 58 -0.43 -19.69 -5.33
C ALA A 58 -1.61 -19.85 -4.36
N PHE A 59 -1.39 -19.68 -3.05
CA PHE A 59 -2.47 -19.68 -2.06
C PHE A 59 -3.46 -18.53 -2.31
N ASN A 60 -2.98 -17.30 -2.47
CA ASN A 60 -3.81 -16.12 -2.75
C ASN A 60 -4.57 -16.26 -4.08
N ASP A 61 -3.91 -16.73 -5.14
CA ASP A 61 -4.50 -16.94 -6.45
C ASP A 61 -5.58 -18.03 -6.43
N THR A 62 -5.39 -19.07 -5.61
CA THR A 62 -6.42 -20.09 -5.35
C THR A 62 -7.61 -19.47 -4.63
N VAL A 63 -7.40 -18.72 -3.54
CA VAL A 63 -8.48 -18.06 -2.81
C VAL A 63 -9.24 -17.09 -3.73
N ASP A 64 -8.52 -16.33 -4.54
CA ASP A 64 -9.12 -15.40 -5.49
C ASP A 64 -9.98 -16.11 -6.53
N THR A 65 -9.41 -17.12 -7.19
CA THR A 65 -10.07 -17.85 -8.28
C THR A 65 -11.35 -18.56 -7.80
N TRP A 66 -11.32 -19.13 -6.60
CA TRP A 66 -12.43 -19.93 -6.07
C TRP A 66 -13.46 -19.12 -5.26
N PHE A 67 -13.07 -17.98 -4.68
CA PHE A 67 -13.96 -17.21 -3.81
C PHE A 67 -14.11 -15.76 -4.26
N LEU A 68 -13.05 -14.95 -4.28
CA LEU A 68 -13.17 -13.50 -4.50
C LEU A 68 -13.66 -13.17 -5.91
N LYS A 69 -13.11 -13.82 -6.94
CA LYS A 69 -13.46 -13.58 -8.34
C LYS A 69 -14.91 -13.95 -8.66
N PRO A 70 -15.46 -15.12 -8.25
CA PRO A 70 -16.88 -15.41 -8.39
C PRO A 70 -17.79 -14.42 -7.65
N VAL A 71 -17.43 -14.02 -6.43
CA VAL A 71 -18.19 -13.04 -5.64
C VAL A 71 -18.19 -11.67 -6.32
N ALA A 72 -17.04 -11.20 -6.79
CA ALA A 72 -16.89 -9.94 -7.51
C ALA A 72 -17.69 -9.92 -8.83
N LYS A 73 -17.69 -11.04 -9.58
CA LYS A 73 -18.54 -11.19 -10.77
C LYS A 73 -20.04 -11.16 -10.42
N GLY A 74 -20.44 -11.84 -9.34
CA GLY A 74 -21.81 -11.79 -8.84
C GLY A 74 -22.22 -10.37 -8.43
N TYR A 75 -21.33 -9.65 -7.74
CA TYR A 75 -21.53 -8.26 -7.37
C TYR A 75 -21.76 -7.36 -8.59
N ARG A 76 -20.88 -7.40 -9.61
CA ARG A 76 -21.07 -6.65 -10.87
C ARG A 76 -22.32 -7.05 -11.64
N TRP A 77 -22.74 -8.31 -11.53
CA TRP A 77 -23.95 -8.79 -12.17
C TRP A 77 -25.23 -8.22 -11.52
N VAL A 78 -25.23 -8.04 -10.18
CA VAL A 78 -26.38 -7.50 -9.44
C VAL A 78 -26.38 -5.98 -9.38
N ALA A 79 -25.21 -5.35 -9.22
CA ALA A 79 -25.08 -3.90 -9.06
C ALA A 79 -25.02 -3.20 -10.42
N PRO A 80 -25.97 -2.30 -10.76
CA PRO A 80 -25.87 -1.47 -11.95
C PRO A 80 -24.65 -0.55 -11.88
N ALA A 81 -24.10 -0.17 -13.04
CA ALA A 81 -22.89 0.66 -13.13
C ALA A 81 -22.90 1.93 -12.24
N PRO A 82 -24.01 2.70 -12.10
CA PRO A 82 -24.02 3.86 -11.19
C PRO A 82 -23.84 3.48 -9.72
N VAL A 83 -24.34 2.32 -9.30
CA VAL A 83 -24.18 1.81 -7.93
C VAL A 83 -22.74 1.38 -7.71
N GLU A 84 -22.16 0.63 -8.65
CA GLU A 84 -20.75 0.20 -8.58
C GLU A 84 -19.80 1.41 -8.49
N VAL A 85 -20.01 2.42 -9.34
CA VAL A 85 -19.24 3.68 -9.29
C VAL A 85 -19.47 4.41 -7.97
N GLY A 86 -20.71 4.46 -7.48
CA GLY A 86 -21.02 5.12 -6.21
C GLY A 86 -20.35 4.47 -5.00
N VAL A 87 -20.33 3.13 -4.96
CA VAL A 87 -19.63 2.36 -3.91
C VAL A 87 -18.11 2.54 -4.03
N SER A 88 -17.56 2.53 -5.25
CA SER A 88 -16.14 2.84 -5.47
C SER A 88 -15.78 4.25 -4.98
N ASN A 89 -16.59 5.26 -5.29
CA ASN A 89 -16.35 6.64 -4.85
C ASN A 89 -16.44 6.77 -3.33
N PHE A 90 -17.36 6.05 -2.69
CA PHE A 90 -17.51 6.04 -1.24
C PHE A 90 -16.23 5.56 -0.55
N PHE A 91 -15.68 4.42 -0.96
CA PHE A 91 -14.41 3.91 -0.40
C PHE A 91 -13.22 4.80 -0.77
N ASP A 92 -13.19 5.32 -2.00
CA ASP A 92 -12.17 6.29 -2.42
C ASP A 92 -12.19 7.54 -1.52
N ASN A 93 -13.37 8.03 -1.14
CA ASN A 93 -13.53 9.18 -0.25
C ASN A 93 -13.11 8.86 1.20
N LEU A 94 -13.35 7.64 1.70
CA LEU A 94 -12.83 7.22 3.00
C LEU A 94 -11.29 7.14 2.99
N GLY A 95 -10.71 6.68 1.87
CA GLY A 95 -9.26 6.63 1.65
C GLY A 95 -8.58 8.00 1.73
N GLU A 96 -9.29 9.09 1.41
CA GLU A 96 -8.75 10.45 1.51
C GLU A 96 -8.27 10.78 2.95
N VAL A 97 -8.85 10.16 3.98
CA VAL A 97 -8.38 10.36 5.37
C VAL A 97 -6.94 9.88 5.55
N SER A 98 -6.61 8.69 5.02
CA SER A 98 -5.24 8.17 5.07
C SER A 98 -4.31 8.99 4.18
N ASN A 99 -4.80 9.41 3.00
CA ASN A 99 -4.03 10.26 2.09
C ASN A 99 -3.61 11.57 2.77
N ILE A 100 -4.56 12.31 3.36
CA ILE A 100 -4.30 13.60 4.02
C ILE A 100 -3.27 13.47 5.13
N VAL A 101 -3.35 12.40 5.93
CA VAL A 101 -2.39 12.14 7.02
C VAL A 101 -0.99 11.89 6.44
N ASN A 102 -0.88 11.04 5.43
CA ASN A 102 0.40 10.71 4.83
C ASN A 102 0.99 11.88 4.01
N ASP A 103 0.18 12.61 3.26
CA ASP A 103 0.60 13.85 2.58
C ASP A 103 1.21 14.84 3.56
N ALA A 104 0.57 15.04 4.71
CA ALA A 104 1.08 15.93 5.74
C ALA A 104 2.40 15.42 6.34
N LEU A 105 2.53 14.10 6.56
CA LEU A 105 3.77 13.48 7.02
C LEU A 105 4.90 13.56 5.99
N GLN A 106 4.57 13.58 4.70
CA GLN A 106 5.51 13.71 3.58
C GLN A 106 5.78 15.18 3.20
N TRP A 107 5.22 16.15 3.92
CA TRP A 107 5.31 17.59 3.63
C TRP A 107 4.69 18.03 2.30
N LYS A 108 3.77 17.24 1.75
CA LYS A 108 3.01 17.49 0.51
C LYS A 108 1.79 18.38 0.75
N TRP A 109 2.00 19.61 1.23
CA TRP A 109 0.90 20.51 1.65
C TRP A 109 -0.14 20.82 0.57
N LYS A 110 0.28 20.89 -0.70
CA LYS A 110 -0.64 21.11 -1.82
C LYS A 110 -1.56 19.91 -2.01
N GLN A 111 -1.02 18.70 -1.93
CA GLN A 111 -1.77 17.45 -2.05
C GLN A 111 -2.71 17.27 -0.85
N ALA A 112 -2.20 17.45 0.38
CA ALA A 112 -3.02 17.40 1.59
C ALA A 112 -4.23 18.35 1.53
N SER A 113 -4.03 19.57 1.01
CA SER A 113 -5.09 20.57 0.86
C SER A 113 -6.11 20.17 -0.21
N ASN A 114 -5.64 19.60 -1.32
CA ASN A 114 -6.49 19.07 -2.38
C ASN A 114 -7.36 17.92 -1.86
N ASP A 115 -6.74 16.92 -1.21
CA ASP A 115 -7.41 15.71 -0.73
C ASP A 115 -8.38 16.04 0.42
N THR A 116 -8.04 17.02 1.27
CA THR A 116 -8.99 17.60 2.24
C THR A 116 -10.19 18.23 1.54
N GLY A 117 -9.98 19.01 0.48
CA GLY A 117 -11.06 19.59 -0.31
C GLY A 117 -11.96 18.52 -0.93
N ARG A 118 -11.37 17.45 -1.47
CA ARG A 118 -12.08 16.29 -2.01
C ARG A 118 -12.94 15.63 -0.94
N LEU A 119 -12.35 15.28 0.21
CA LEU A 119 -13.05 14.67 1.33
C LEU A 119 -14.26 15.52 1.77
N LEU A 120 -14.06 16.83 1.96
CA LEU A 120 -15.14 17.71 2.42
C LEU A 120 -16.27 17.84 1.40
N LEU A 121 -15.96 18.07 0.12
CA LEU A 121 -16.97 18.25 -0.92
C LEU A 121 -17.73 16.97 -1.21
N ASN A 122 -17.02 15.85 -1.34
CA ASN A 122 -17.63 14.56 -1.64
C ASN A 122 -18.45 14.06 -0.44
N THR A 123 -17.99 14.27 0.80
CA THR A 123 -18.77 13.91 1.99
C THR A 123 -20.04 14.75 2.15
N THR A 124 -19.96 16.07 1.91
CA THR A 124 -21.08 17.00 2.16
C THR A 124 -22.05 17.12 0.98
N VAL A 125 -21.56 17.43 -0.20
CA VAL A 125 -22.36 17.64 -1.42
C VAL A 125 -22.50 16.34 -2.20
N GLY A 126 -21.46 15.51 -2.20
CA GLY A 126 -21.40 14.24 -2.92
C GLY A 126 -22.07 13.06 -2.20
N LEU A 127 -23.01 13.32 -1.27
CA LEU A 127 -23.74 12.30 -0.52
C LEU A 127 -22.81 11.26 0.13
N LEU A 128 -22.03 11.70 1.13
CA LEU A 128 -21.06 10.87 1.87
C LEU A 128 -19.95 10.25 1.00
N GLY A 129 -19.69 10.83 -0.16
CA GLY A 129 -18.66 10.38 -1.08
C GLY A 129 -19.15 9.44 -2.17
N THR A 130 -20.45 9.11 -2.22
CA THR A 130 -20.99 8.29 -3.32
C THR A 130 -20.94 9.00 -4.69
N ILE A 131 -20.88 10.33 -4.71
CA ILE A 131 -20.74 11.14 -5.91
C ILE A 131 -19.44 11.96 -5.82
N ASP A 132 -18.53 11.78 -6.78
CA ASP A 132 -17.30 12.58 -6.88
C ASP A 132 -17.58 13.97 -7.48
N VAL A 133 -18.08 14.87 -6.63
CA VAL A 133 -18.34 16.27 -6.96
C VAL A 133 -17.02 17.04 -7.10
N ALA A 134 -16.01 16.70 -6.29
CA ALA A 134 -14.73 17.38 -6.24
C ALA A 134 -14.00 17.39 -7.60
N ARG A 135 -14.11 16.31 -8.37
CA ARG A 135 -13.57 16.23 -9.74
C ARG A 135 -14.09 17.33 -10.67
N HIS A 136 -15.35 17.73 -10.51
CA HIS A 136 -16.01 18.71 -11.39
C HIS A 136 -15.60 20.16 -11.08
N VAL A 137 -14.96 20.40 -9.92
CA VAL A 137 -14.45 21.72 -9.51
C VAL A 137 -12.92 21.81 -9.62
N GLY A 138 -12.29 20.84 -10.28
CA GLY A 138 -10.84 20.85 -10.56
C GLY A 138 -9.97 20.30 -9.43
N LEU A 139 -10.54 19.59 -8.45
CA LEU A 139 -9.75 18.85 -7.47
C LEU A 139 -9.47 17.45 -8.00
N GLU A 140 -8.31 17.27 -8.61
CA GLU A 140 -7.87 15.99 -9.19
C GLU A 140 -7.58 14.96 -8.09
N LYS A 141 -7.85 13.69 -8.34
CA LYS A 141 -7.58 12.62 -7.39
C LYS A 141 -6.10 12.23 -7.46
N SER A 142 -5.43 12.07 -6.32
CA SER A 142 -4.08 11.49 -6.23
C SER A 142 -4.08 9.99 -6.54
N ASP A 143 -2.88 9.44 -6.75
CA ASP A 143 -2.67 7.99 -6.85
C ASP A 143 -2.80 7.26 -5.49
N GLY A 144 -2.96 8.03 -4.41
CA GLY A 144 -3.16 7.57 -3.04
C GLY A 144 -1.84 7.41 -2.26
N GLU A 145 -1.87 7.76 -0.98
CA GLU A 145 -0.72 7.72 -0.09
C GLU A 145 -0.95 6.74 1.05
N ASP A 146 0.10 6.02 1.42
CA ASP A 146 0.10 5.11 2.57
C ASP A 146 1.37 5.31 3.42
N PHE A 147 1.36 4.74 4.62
CA PHE A 147 2.48 4.92 5.54
C PHE A 147 3.76 4.24 5.03
N GLY A 148 3.65 3.22 4.17
CA GLY A 148 4.80 2.62 3.51
C GLY A 148 5.48 3.59 2.55
N GLN A 149 4.71 4.38 1.81
CA GLN A 149 5.21 5.47 0.96
C GLN A 149 5.86 6.56 1.81
N THR A 150 5.19 6.95 2.91
CA THR A 150 5.75 7.90 3.87
C THR A 150 7.12 7.42 4.39
N LEU A 151 7.26 6.18 4.84
CA LEU A 151 8.56 5.66 5.26
C LEU A 151 9.60 5.72 4.13
N GLY A 152 9.20 5.45 2.89
CA GLY A 152 10.06 5.58 1.70
C GLY A 152 10.57 6.99 1.48
N VAL A 153 9.69 8.00 1.52
CA VAL A 153 10.06 9.42 1.39
C VAL A 153 11.04 9.85 2.49
N TRP A 154 10.92 9.26 3.68
CA TRP A 154 11.83 9.51 4.80
C TRP A 154 13.13 8.67 4.76
N GLY A 155 13.39 7.97 3.65
CA GLY A 155 14.63 7.25 3.39
C GLY A 155 14.70 5.85 3.99
N VAL A 156 13.57 5.25 4.37
CA VAL A 156 13.53 3.83 4.76
C VAL A 156 13.48 2.95 3.51
N ASP A 157 14.52 2.14 3.34
CA ASP A 157 14.61 1.16 2.25
C ASP A 157 13.40 0.22 2.23
N ALA A 158 12.96 -0.15 1.03
CA ALA A 158 11.83 -1.05 0.85
C ALA A 158 12.08 -2.43 1.49
N GLY A 159 13.34 -2.88 1.45
CA GLY A 159 13.74 -4.23 1.85
C GLY A 159 13.22 -5.30 0.87
N PRO A 160 13.31 -6.59 1.24
CA PRO A 160 12.95 -7.68 0.33
C PRO A 160 11.47 -7.68 -0.04
N TYR A 161 11.18 -8.13 -1.26
CA TYR A 161 9.82 -8.41 -1.71
C TYR A 161 9.23 -9.61 -0.95
N LEU A 162 7.96 -9.49 -0.58
CA LEU A 162 7.19 -10.49 0.16
C LEU A 162 5.79 -10.62 -0.43
N VAL A 163 5.22 -11.82 -0.42
CA VAL A 163 3.80 -12.03 -0.67
C VAL A 163 3.13 -12.44 0.63
N LEU A 164 2.24 -11.58 1.13
CA LEU A 164 1.48 -11.84 2.35
C LEU A 164 0.22 -12.65 2.04
N PRO A 165 -0.14 -13.62 2.88
CA PRO A 165 -1.37 -14.38 2.71
C PRO A 165 -2.59 -13.45 2.78
N LEU A 166 -3.52 -13.59 1.85
CA LEU A 166 -4.73 -12.78 1.61
C LEU A 166 -4.49 -11.31 1.25
N MET A 167 -3.36 -10.74 1.66
CA MET A 167 -3.02 -9.34 1.53
C MET A 167 -2.23 -9.01 0.25
N GLY A 168 -1.63 -10.02 -0.39
CA GLY A 168 -0.95 -9.88 -1.67
C GLY A 168 0.50 -9.39 -1.58
N PRO A 169 1.04 -8.86 -2.69
CA PRO A 169 2.38 -8.29 -2.79
C PRO A 169 2.66 -7.19 -1.75
N ALA A 170 3.86 -7.18 -1.17
CA ALA A 170 4.36 -6.16 -0.26
C ALA A 170 5.89 -6.11 -0.33
N THR A 171 6.50 -5.03 0.16
CA THR A 171 7.90 -5.04 0.60
C THR A 171 7.96 -5.20 2.12
N LEU A 172 9.14 -5.48 2.70
CA LEU A 172 9.30 -5.56 4.15
C LEU A 172 8.83 -4.26 4.83
N ARG A 173 9.25 -3.11 4.29
CA ARG A 173 8.82 -1.79 4.76
C ARG A 173 7.30 -1.64 4.70
N ASP A 174 6.70 -1.93 3.55
CA ASP A 174 5.26 -1.77 3.36
C ASP A 174 4.47 -2.72 4.30
N GLY A 175 4.97 -3.94 4.51
CA GLY A 175 4.36 -4.90 5.45
C GLY A 175 4.39 -4.41 6.90
N LEU A 176 5.48 -3.76 7.33
CA LEU A 176 5.62 -3.17 8.66
C LEU A 176 4.85 -1.85 8.82
N ALA A 177 4.48 -1.19 7.71
CA ALA A 177 3.71 0.04 7.70
C ALA A 177 2.20 -0.18 7.97
N ARG A 178 1.67 -1.34 7.56
CA ARG A 178 0.24 -1.69 7.65
C ARG A 178 -0.45 -1.44 9.00
N PRO A 179 0.17 -1.68 10.18
CA PRO A 179 -0.45 -1.36 11.45
C PRO A 179 -0.78 0.12 11.59
N VAL A 180 0.03 1.02 11.00
CA VAL A 180 -0.24 2.46 11.00
C VAL A 180 -1.36 2.78 10.03
N ASP A 181 -1.35 2.19 8.83
CA ASP A 181 -2.44 2.35 7.86
C ASP A 181 -3.80 1.94 8.47
N TYR A 182 -3.81 0.83 9.23
CA TYR A 182 -4.99 0.36 9.98
C TYR A 182 -5.55 1.42 10.95
N TYR A 183 -4.68 2.18 11.63
CA TYR A 183 -5.11 3.28 12.51
C TYR A 183 -5.60 4.52 11.76
N THR A 184 -5.29 4.66 10.48
CA THR A 184 -5.76 5.80 9.67
C THR A 184 -7.06 5.51 8.92
N ASP A 185 -7.44 4.24 8.82
CA ASP A 185 -8.65 3.81 8.13
C ASP A 185 -9.91 4.03 9.02
N PRO A 186 -10.87 4.89 8.58
CA PRO A 186 -12.09 5.17 9.32
C PRO A 186 -12.96 3.94 9.60
N ILE A 187 -12.92 2.89 8.77
CA ILE A 187 -13.73 1.68 8.93
C ILE A 187 -13.40 0.99 10.25
N ASN A 188 -12.15 1.04 10.71
CA ASN A 188 -11.71 0.39 11.94
C ASN A 188 -12.26 1.04 13.22
N TYR A 189 -12.86 2.23 13.10
CA TYR A 189 -13.48 2.96 14.20
C TYR A 189 -15.00 2.75 14.30
N ILE A 190 -15.57 1.85 13.48
CA ILE A 190 -16.98 1.46 13.58
C ILE A 190 -17.14 0.49 14.77
N ASP A 191 -17.97 0.88 15.74
CA ASP A 191 -18.20 0.13 16.99
C ASP A 191 -18.91 -1.21 16.76
N ASP A 192 -19.81 -1.29 15.78
CA ASP A 192 -20.56 -2.51 15.49
C ASP A 192 -19.73 -3.43 14.58
N ASP A 193 -19.36 -4.60 15.12
CA ASP A 193 -18.53 -5.58 14.41
C ASP A 193 -19.16 -6.06 13.10
N ALA A 194 -20.49 -6.22 13.04
CA ALA A 194 -21.16 -6.70 11.83
C ALA A 194 -21.08 -5.67 10.70
N HIS A 195 -21.25 -4.38 11.02
CA HIS A 195 -21.08 -3.29 10.05
C HIS A 195 -19.63 -3.14 9.62
N ARG A 196 -18.68 -3.20 10.57
CA ARG A 196 -17.24 -3.11 10.26
C ARG A 196 -16.81 -4.21 9.29
N TYR A 197 -17.06 -5.47 9.63
CA TYR A 197 -16.69 -6.59 8.76
C TYR A 197 -17.48 -6.59 7.44
N GLY A 198 -18.74 -6.16 7.46
CA GLY A 198 -19.54 -6.00 6.26
C GLY A 198 -18.95 -4.98 5.29
N LEU A 199 -18.51 -3.82 5.79
CA LEU A 199 -17.88 -2.78 4.97
C LEU A 199 -16.51 -3.21 4.45
N THR A 200 -15.66 -3.81 5.29
CA THR A 200 -14.36 -4.35 4.85
C THR A 200 -14.55 -5.42 3.76
N ALA A 201 -15.54 -6.31 3.91
CA ALA A 201 -15.84 -7.33 2.91
C ALA A 201 -16.35 -6.69 1.60
N LEU A 202 -17.23 -5.69 1.70
CA LEU A 202 -17.75 -4.97 0.54
C LEU A 202 -16.62 -4.23 -0.20
N GLU A 203 -15.73 -3.57 0.52
CA GLU A 203 -14.55 -2.89 -0.04
C GLU A 203 -13.67 -3.88 -0.81
N LEU A 204 -13.37 -5.03 -0.21
CA LEU A 204 -12.57 -6.08 -0.86
C LEU A 204 -13.23 -6.58 -2.15
N VAL A 205 -14.54 -6.83 -2.11
CA VAL A 205 -15.31 -7.28 -3.29
C VAL A 205 -15.35 -6.19 -4.37
N GLN A 206 -15.56 -4.93 -3.98
CA GLN A 206 -15.56 -3.78 -4.89
C GLN A 206 -14.19 -3.56 -5.54
N LEU A 207 -13.11 -3.65 -4.76
CA LEU A 207 -11.74 -3.56 -5.26
C LEU A 207 -11.49 -4.68 -6.28
N ARG A 208 -11.88 -5.91 -5.95
CA ARG A 208 -11.70 -7.03 -6.88
C ARG A 208 -12.54 -6.87 -8.14
N ALA A 209 -13.77 -6.37 -8.02
CA ALA A 209 -14.65 -6.09 -9.15
C ALA A 209 -14.03 -5.10 -10.15
N LYS A 210 -13.43 -4.01 -9.64
CA LYS A 210 -12.71 -3.00 -10.44
C LYS A 210 -11.54 -3.57 -11.22
N LEU A 211 -10.91 -4.63 -10.70
CA LEU A 211 -9.74 -5.28 -11.30
C LEU A 211 -10.11 -6.38 -12.32
N LEU A 212 -11.38 -6.76 -12.44
CA LEU A 212 -11.79 -7.83 -13.38
C LEU A 212 -11.49 -7.47 -14.84
N ASP A 213 -11.71 -6.21 -15.23
CA ASP A 213 -11.48 -5.77 -16.61
C ASP A 213 -9.98 -5.68 -16.94
N VAL A 214 -9.15 -5.29 -15.96
CA VAL A 214 -7.68 -5.23 -16.11
C VAL A 214 -7.08 -6.63 -16.21
N GLU A 215 -7.59 -7.58 -15.44
CA GLU A 215 -7.13 -8.97 -15.48
C GLU A 215 -7.33 -9.61 -16.86
N GLU A 216 -8.45 -9.32 -17.53
CA GLU A 216 -8.74 -9.83 -18.88
C GLU A 216 -7.71 -9.34 -19.90
N LEU A 217 -7.23 -8.09 -19.74
CA LEU A 217 -6.17 -7.50 -20.56
C LEU A 217 -4.78 -8.05 -20.22
N ALA A 218 -4.54 -8.40 -18.96
CA ALA A 218 -3.26 -8.92 -18.46
C ALA A 218 -3.08 -10.44 -18.67
N GLY A 219 -4.09 -11.16 -19.16
CA GLY A 219 -4.10 -12.63 -19.28
C GLY A 219 -3.18 -13.23 -20.36
N GLY A 220 -2.29 -12.45 -20.97
CA GLY A 220 -1.50 -12.86 -22.13
C GLY A 220 -0.02 -13.13 -21.84
N GLY A 221 0.31 -14.40 -21.52
CA GLY A 221 1.66 -14.97 -21.67
C GLY A 221 2.68 -14.66 -20.56
N GLY A 222 3.35 -15.71 -20.06
CA GLY A 222 4.44 -15.62 -19.09
C GLY A 222 4.11 -16.13 -17.68
N ASP A 223 5.07 -16.02 -16.76
CA ASP A 223 4.89 -16.37 -15.35
C ASP A 223 4.13 -15.24 -14.61
N LYS A 224 2.87 -15.51 -14.26
CA LYS A 224 1.98 -14.54 -13.57
C LYS A 224 2.59 -14.00 -12.28
N TYR A 225 3.37 -14.81 -11.57
CA TYR A 225 4.02 -14.39 -10.34
C TYR A 225 5.06 -13.30 -10.60
N ILE A 226 5.94 -13.53 -11.58
CA ILE A 226 6.99 -12.58 -11.96
C ILE A 226 6.36 -11.28 -12.46
N PHE A 227 5.35 -11.37 -13.32
CA PHE A 227 4.62 -10.19 -13.80
C PHE A 227 4.04 -9.37 -12.65
N MET A 228 3.36 -10.01 -11.69
CA MET A 228 2.76 -9.31 -10.55
C MET A 228 3.80 -8.71 -9.60
N ARG A 229 4.95 -9.38 -9.40
CA ARG A 229 6.05 -8.86 -8.60
C ARG A 229 6.63 -7.60 -9.25
N ASP A 230 7.00 -7.69 -10.52
CA ASP A 230 7.70 -6.61 -11.21
C ASP A 230 6.76 -5.40 -11.39
N ALA A 231 5.48 -5.63 -11.73
CA ALA A 231 4.47 -4.57 -11.78
C ALA A 231 4.23 -3.92 -10.41
N TYR A 232 4.25 -4.71 -9.32
CA TYR A 232 4.14 -4.16 -7.97
C TYR A 232 5.34 -3.27 -7.62
N LEU A 233 6.57 -3.77 -7.82
CA LEU A 233 7.80 -3.04 -7.48
C LEU A 233 7.92 -1.75 -8.27
N GLN A 234 7.69 -1.80 -9.59
CA GLN A 234 7.69 -0.61 -10.45
C GLN A 234 6.64 0.41 -10.00
N ARG A 235 5.41 -0.04 -9.68
CA ARG A 235 4.38 0.87 -9.18
C ARG A 235 4.75 1.47 -7.82
N ARG A 236 5.35 0.70 -6.91
CA ARG A 236 5.76 1.22 -5.59
C ARG A 236 6.85 2.26 -5.70
N GLU A 237 7.83 2.03 -6.56
CA GLU A 237 8.88 3.00 -6.85
C GLU A 237 8.28 4.30 -7.41
N HIS A 238 7.37 4.18 -8.39
CA HIS A 238 6.63 5.32 -8.94
C HIS A 238 5.89 6.11 -7.86
N LEU A 239 5.19 5.43 -6.96
CA LEU A 239 4.41 6.07 -5.89
C LEU A 239 5.30 6.78 -4.86
N VAL A 240 6.39 6.15 -4.42
CA VAL A 240 7.33 6.75 -3.45
C VAL A 240 8.03 7.99 -4.04
N ASN A 241 8.29 7.98 -5.35
CA ASN A 241 9.03 9.04 -6.04
C ASN A 241 8.13 10.08 -6.73
N ASP A 242 6.81 10.07 -6.48
CA ASP A 242 5.84 10.97 -7.13
C ASP A 242 5.90 10.93 -8.67
N GLY A 243 6.20 9.76 -9.21
CA GLY A 243 6.37 9.52 -10.63
C GLY A 243 7.66 10.05 -11.24
N ALA A 244 8.59 10.57 -10.45
CA ALA A 244 9.96 10.79 -10.89
C ALA A 244 10.62 9.43 -11.15
N VAL A 245 11.07 9.23 -12.39
CA VAL A 245 11.92 8.10 -12.76
C VAL A 245 13.36 8.54 -12.55
N GLU A 246 14.08 7.88 -11.65
CA GLU A 246 15.53 8.09 -11.59
C GLU A 246 16.16 7.45 -12.84
N ASP A 247 16.67 8.30 -13.73
CA ASP A 247 17.34 7.87 -14.95
C ASP A 247 18.81 7.57 -14.62
N ASP A 248 19.10 6.36 -14.15
CA ASP A 248 20.46 5.91 -13.82
C ASP A 248 21.37 5.71 -15.06
N PHE A 249 20.83 5.94 -16.26
CA PHE A 249 21.61 5.96 -17.51
C PHE A 249 22.53 7.20 -17.65
N GLY A 250 22.49 8.14 -16.69
CA GLY A 250 23.30 9.36 -16.67
C GLY A 250 24.68 9.27 -16.01
N GLY A 251 25.14 8.07 -15.62
CA GLY A 251 26.47 7.86 -15.04
C GLY A 251 27.61 8.25 -15.98
N ASP A 252 28.14 9.46 -15.79
CA ASP A 252 29.51 9.91 -16.13
C ASP A 252 30.14 9.36 -17.42
N PHE A 253 29.62 9.77 -18.57
CA PHE A 253 30.41 9.82 -19.82
C PHE A 253 30.75 11.29 -20.12
N GLY A 254 31.66 11.87 -19.33
CA GLY A 254 31.89 13.32 -19.32
C GLY A 254 33.32 13.79 -19.13
N GLY A 255 34.31 13.16 -19.77
CA GLY A 255 35.49 13.87 -20.29
C GLY A 255 36.81 13.70 -19.53
N ASP A 256 37.46 12.56 -19.70
CA ASP A 256 38.92 12.49 -19.68
C ASP A 256 39.50 13.17 -20.94
N GLY A 257 40.43 14.09 -20.69
CA GLY A 257 40.87 15.08 -21.65
C GLY A 257 41.78 14.58 -22.76
N TYR A 258 41.71 15.29 -23.88
CA TYR A 258 42.83 15.68 -24.75
C TYR A 258 42.54 17.06 -25.34
#